data_AF-A0AAU1DQQ1-F1
#
_entry.id   AF-A0AAU1DQQ1-F1
#
_cell.length_a   1.000
_cell.length_b   1.000
_cell.length_c   1.000
_cell.angle_alpha   90.00
_cell.angle_beta   90.00
_cell.angle_gamma   90.00
#
_symmetry.space_group_name_H-M   'P 1'
#
loop_
_entity.id
_entity.type
_entity.pdbx_description
1 polymer ?
#
loop_
_entity_poly.entity_id
_entity_poly.type
_entity_poly.pdbx_seq_one_letter_code
_entity_poly.pdbx_strand_id
1 'polypeptide(L)'
;MYVCSCFGITEQQVKEHADAGACTPRQIASACKAGTDCGGCVRRIQAMLGRGACTRRELLEQKLTPGGVPEQPLAPGVPSDADPGRTPGIAPGRAPGIRLPDAA
;
A
#
# COMPACT_ATOMS: atom_id res chain seq x y z
N MET A 1 15.34 5.79 14.79
CA MET A 1 15.60 6.63 13.59
C MET A 1 14.29 6.86 12.84
N TYR A 2 14.18 7.93 12.03
CA TYR A 2 13.06 8.12 11.10
C TYR A 2 13.27 7.34 9.79
N VAL A 3 12.20 6.68 9.34
CA VAL A 3 12.13 5.90 8.10
C VAL A 3 11.44 6.69 7.00
N CYS A 4 10.34 7.38 7.33
CA CYS A 4 9.60 8.24 6.42
C CYS A 4 9.59 9.67 6.94
N SER A 5 10.26 10.57 6.22
CA SER A 5 10.29 11.99 6.58
C SER A 5 8.98 12.71 6.29
N CYS A 6 8.22 12.29 5.26
CA CYS A 6 6.96 12.96 4.87
C CYS A 6 5.90 12.89 5.97
N PHE A 7 5.81 11.74 6.64
CA PHE A 7 4.81 11.50 7.69
C PHE A 7 5.44 11.34 9.09
N GLY A 8 6.75 11.56 9.22
CA GLY A 8 7.45 11.45 10.50
C GLY A 8 7.46 10.04 11.10
N ILE A 9 7.44 9.00 10.27
CA ILE A 9 7.37 7.61 10.74
C ILE A 9 8.75 7.11 11.18
N THR A 10 8.81 6.49 12.35
CA THR A 10 10.03 5.94 12.95
C THR A 10 10.22 4.45 12.67
N GLU A 11 11.45 3.98 12.80
CA GLU A 11 11.78 2.54 12.71
C GLU A 11 11.03 1.72 13.75
N GLN A 12 10.77 2.29 14.93
CA GLN A 12 10.03 1.62 15.99
C GLN A 12 8.56 1.41 15.59
N GLN A 13 7.89 2.44 15.07
CA GLN A 13 6.52 2.31 14.57
C GLN A 13 6.40 1.26 13.46
N VAL A 14 7.38 1.21 12.54
CA VAL A 14 7.38 0.19 11.48
C VAL A 14 7.48 -1.23 12.08
N LYS A 15 8.28 -1.42 13.13
CA LYS A 15 8.40 -2.70 13.83
C LYS A 15 7.12 -3.05 14.61
N GLU A 16 6.56 -2.10 15.35
CA GLU A 16 5.29 -2.29 16.07
C GLU A 16 4.15 -2.69 15.13
N HIS A 17 4.06 -2.07 13.96
CA HIS A 17 3.08 -2.47 12.95
C HIS A 17 3.39 -3.83 12.33
N ALA A 18 4.66 -4.18 12.12
CA ALA A 18 5.05 -5.51 11.66
C ALA A 18 4.67 -6.59 12.69
N ASP A 19 4.91 -6.33 13.97
CA ASP A 19 4.53 -7.22 15.09
C ASP A 19 3.00 -7.32 15.23
N ALA A 20 2.26 -6.26 14.89
CA ALA A 20 0.81 -6.27 14.79
C ALA A 20 0.25 -6.97 13.52
N GLY A 21 1.12 -7.52 12.66
CA GLY A 21 0.74 -8.30 11.48
C GLY A 21 0.83 -7.55 10.13
N ALA A 22 1.37 -6.33 10.09
CA ALA A 22 1.63 -5.61 8.84
C ALA A 22 2.97 -6.03 8.22
N CYS A 23 3.04 -7.25 7.69
CA CYS A 23 4.23 -7.81 7.07
C CYS A 23 4.66 -7.17 5.73
N THR A 24 3.81 -6.34 5.11
CA THR A 24 4.08 -5.82 3.76
C THR A 24 4.16 -4.30 3.77
N PRO A 25 4.96 -3.68 2.89
CA PRO A 25 5.02 -2.22 2.77
C PRO A 25 3.64 -1.60 2.53
N ARG A 26 2.76 -2.33 1.83
CA ARG A 26 1.39 -1.90 1.57
C ARG A 26 0.52 -1.94 2.82
N GLN A 27 0.66 -2.96 3.67
CA GLN A 27 -0.02 -3.00 4.97
C GLN A 27 0.52 -1.93 5.93
N ILE A 28 1.84 -1.73 5.96
CA ILE A 28 2.48 -0.64 6.71
C ILE A 28 1.93 0.72 6.23
N ALA A 29 1.82 0.93 4.91
CA ALA A 29 1.22 2.13 4.36
C ALA A 29 -0.24 2.30 4.79
N SER A 30 -1.04 1.23 4.84
CA SER A 30 -2.41 1.30 5.34
C SER A 30 -2.49 1.62 6.83
N ALA A 31 -1.55 1.12 7.65
CA ALA A 31 -1.55 1.33 9.09
C ALA A 31 -1.03 2.70 9.51
N CYS A 32 0.04 3.19 8.87
CA CYS A 32 0.76 4.40 9.30
C CYS A 32 1.01 5.45 8.20
N LYS A 33 0.43 5.29 7.00
CA LYS A 33 0.62 6.17 5.83
C LYS A 33 2.04 6.25 5.28
N ALA A 34 2.98 5.45 5.78
CA ALA A 34 4.35 5.46 5.25
C ALA A 34 4.37 5.08 3.75
N GLY A 35 5.03 5.90 2.94
CA GLY A 35 5.27 5.59 1.53
C GLY A 35 4.10 5.88 0.58
N THR A 36 3.03 6.57 1.03
CA THR A 36 1.92 7.01 0.16
C THR A 36 2.16 8.37 -0.51
N ASP A 37 3.25 9.06 -0.17
CA ASP A 37 3.66 10.34 -0.73
C ASP A 37 4.83 10.14 -1.72
N CYS A 38 6.02 10.67 -1.45
CA CYS A 38 7.18 10.57 -2.34
C CYS A 38 7.74 9.15 -2.55
N GLY A 39 7.30 8.18 -1.73
CA GLY A 39 7.68 6.76 -1.88
C GLY A 39 9.14 6.39 -1.53
N GLY A 40 10.01 7.35 -1.19
CA GLY A 40 11.44 7.08 -0.96
C GLY A 40 11.73 6.08 0.18
N CYS A 41 10.84 6.00 1.17
CA CYS A 41 10.96 5.08 2.30
C CYS A 41 10.59 3.63 1.98
N VAL A 42 9.92 3.34 0.84
CA VAL A 42 9.35 2.02 0.53
C VAL A 42 10.42 0.94 0.45
N ARG A 43 11.56 1.21 -0.21
CA ARG A 43 12.69 0.27 -0.31
C ARG A 43 13.31 -0.02 1.06
N ARG A 44 13.41 0.99 1.92
CA ARG A 44 13.90 0.85 3.29
C ARG A 44 12.97 0.01 4.15
N ILE A 45 11.67 0.24 4.04
CA ILE A 45 10.63 -0.56 4.71
C ILE A 45 10.71 -2.02 4.25
N GLN A 46 10.83 -2.27 2.93
CA GLN A 46 11.03 -3.62 2.39
C GLN A 46 12.27 -4.31 2.98
N ALA A 47 13.38 -3.58 3.15
CA ALA A 47 14.60 -4.14 3.72
C ALA A 47 14.44 -4.49 5.21
N MET A 48 13.75 -3.64 5.98
CA MET A 48 13.47 -3.91 7.41
C MET A 48 12.52 -5.09 7.61
N LEU A 49 11.53 -5.24 6.74
CA LEU A 49 10.64 -6.41 6.73
C LEU A 49 11.32 -7.65 6.12
N GLY A 50 12.51 -7.53 5.52
CA GLY A 50 13.22 -8.64 4.89
C GLY A 50 12.58 -9.15 3.59
N ARG A 51 13.35 -9.94 2.83
CA ARG A 51 12.96 -10.54 1.53
C ARG A 51 11.94 -11.69 1.66
N GLY A 52 11.15 -11.73 2.73
CA GLY A 52 10.24 -12.85 2.99
C GLY A 52 9.41 -12.84 4.28
N ALA A 53 9.24 -11.74 5.02
CA ALA A 53 8.49 -11.78 6.28
C ALA A 53 7.01 -12.16 6.18
N CYS A 54 6.41 -12.17 4.99
CA CYS A 54 5.15 -12.85 4.78
C CYS A 54 5.21 -13.68 3.48
N THR A 55 6.05 -14.72 3.47
CA THR A 55 6.04 -15.77 2.43
C THR A 55 4.80 -16.63 2.55
N ARG A 56 3.61 -16.07 2.25
CA ARG A 56 2.38 -16.84 2.02
C ARG A 56 1.80 -17.65 3.21
N ARG A 57 2.59 -18.07 4.21
CA ARG A 57 2.15 -18.88 5.35
C ARG A 57 1.14 -18.13 6.21
N GLU A 58 1.42 -16.91 6.63
CA GLU A 58 0.47 -16.12 7.42
C GLU A 58 -0.84 -15.81 6.66
N LEU A 59 -0.75 -15.54 5.36
CA LEU A 59 -1.92 -15.37 4.50
C LEU A 59 -2.75 -16.66 4.34
N LEU A 60 -2.09 -17.84 4.41
CA LEU A 60 -2.77 -19.14 4.41
C LEU A 60 -3.38 -19.44 5.78
N GLU A 61 -2.68 -19.12 6.88
CA GLU A 61 -3.13 -19.30 8.26
C GLU A 61 -4.39 -18.46 8.54
N GLN A 62 -4.42 -17.20 8.08
CA GLN A 62 -5.60 -16.33 8.13
C GLN A 62 -6.78 -16.84 7.27
N LYS A 63 -6.52 -17.67 6.25
CA LYS A 63 -7.56 -18.31 5.42
C LYS A 63 -8.02 -19.66 5.96
N LEU A 64 -7.27 -20.26 6.91
CA LEU A 64 -7.52 -21.59 7.48
C LEU A 64 -8.19 -21.54 8.86
N THR A 65 -8.43 -20.36 9.44
CA THR A 65 -9.26 -20.20 10.64
C THR A 65 -10.71 -19.85 10.28
N PRO A 66 -11.64 -20.83 10.23
CA PRO A 66 -13.04 -20.56 10.52
C PRO A 66 -13.21 -20.54 12.05
N GLY A 67 -13.33 -19.35 12.63
CA GLY A 67 -13.77 -19.18 14.02
C GLY A 67 -12.69 -18.70 15.00
N GLY A 68 -12.87 -17.48 15.50
CA GLY A 68 -12.03 -16.89 16.53
C GLY A 68 -12.23 -15.37 16.68
N VAL A 69 -13.48 -14.94 16.89
CA VAL A 69 -13.77 -13.61 17.43
C VAL A 69 -13.32 -13.55 18.89
N PRO A 70 -12.68 -12.47 19.39
CA PRO A 70 -13.06 -11.98 20.70
C PRO A 70 -14.45 -11.35 20.54
N GLU A 71 -15.45 -12.01 21.11
CA GLU A 71 -16.78 -11.49 21.47
C GLU A 71 -16.81 -9.94 21.67
N GLN A 72 -17.72 -9.08 21.17
CA GLN A 72 -19.12 -9.14 20.65
C GLN A 72 -19.50 -7.75 20.00
N PRO A 73 -20.76 -7.44 19.60
CA PRO A 73 -21.56 -8.01 18.51
C PRO A 73 -22.25 -6.93 17.59
N LEU A 74 -22.67 -7.38 16.39
CA LEU A 74 -23.70 -6.81 15.47
C LEU A 74 -23.41 -5.47 14.74
N ALA A 75 -23.08 -5.58 13.44
CA ALA A 75 -24.04 -5.26 12.37
C ALA A 75 -23.53 -5.80 10.99
N PRO A 76 -24.42 -6.19 10.06
CA PRO A 76 -24.07 -6.98 8.87
C PRO A 76 -23.95 -6.16 7.57
N GLY A 77 -23.21 -6.72 6.60
CA GLY A 77 -23.10 -6.25 5.22
C GLY A 77 -21.73 -5.63 4.95
N VAL A 78 -20.93 -6.07 3.97
CA VAL A 78 -21.29 -6.37 2.58
C VAL A 78 -20.19 -7.25 1.94
N PRO A 79 -20.53 -8.07 0.92
CA PRO A 79 -19.53 -8.70 0.07
C PRO A 79 -18.75 -7.61 -0.69
N SER A 80 -17.43 -7.58 -0.53
CA SER A 80 -16.58 -6.69 -1.34
C SER A 80 -16.29 -7.34 -2.68
N ASP A 81 -17.32 -7.48 -3.51
CA ASP A 81 -17.17 -7.57 -4.96
C ASP A 81 -17.34 -6.15 -5.53
N ALA A 82 -16.22 -5.42 -5.58
CA ALA A 82 -16.14 -4.13 -6.24
C ALA A 82 -14.70 -3.97 -6.75
N ASP A 83 -14.48 -4.40 -7.98
CA ASP A 83 -13.38 -3.96 -8.84
C ASP A 83 -13.65 -2.50 -9.21
N PRO A 84 -12.92 -1.50 -8.67
CA PRO A 84 -13.12 -0.13 -9.06
C PRO A 84 -12.26 0.14 -10.28
N GLY A 85 -12.91 0.00 -11.44
CA GLY A 85 -12.83 1.03 -12.46
C GLY A 85 -11.52 1.11 -13.22
N ARG A 86 -11.36 0.22 -14.22
CA ARG A 86 -10.72 0.62 -15.47
C ARG A 86 -11.64 1.65 -16.14
N THR A 87 -11.44 2.94 -15.86
CA THR A 87 -12.04 3.99 -16.69
C THR A 87 -11.42 3.92 -18.09
N PRO A 88 -12.21 3.71 -19.15
CA PRO A 88 -11.73 3.89 -20.51
C PRO A 88 -11.68 5.40 -20.80
N GLY A 89 -10.53 5.89 -21.28
CA GLY A 89 -10.47 7.17 -21.98
C GLY A 89 -9.72 8.30 -21.29
N ILE A 90 -8.39 8.27 -21.39
CA ILE A 90 -7.63 9.50 -21.68
C ILE A 90 -6.81 9.18 -22.92
N ALA A 91 -7.34 9.59 -24.08
CA ALA A 91 -6.53 9.64 -25.29
C ALA A 91 -5.41 10.68 -25.07
N PRO A 92 -4.15 10.40 -25.41
CA PRO A 92 -3.15 11.46 -25.49
C PRO A 92 -3.62 12.46 -26.54
N GLY A 93 -3.90 13.68 -26.08
CA GLY A 93 -4.33 14.79 -26.90
C GLY A 93 -3.34 15.00 -28.05
N ARG A 94 -3.87 14.97 -29.26
CA ARG A 94 -3.24 15.40 -30.49
C ARG A 94 -2.80 16.86 -30.31
N ALA A 95 -1.49 17.11 -30.26
CA ALA A 95 -0.95 18.46 -30.22
C ALA A 95 -1.41 19.24 -31.46
N PRO A 96 -2.03 20.43 -31.33
CA PRO A 96 -2.24 21.31 -32.46
C PRO A 96 -0.89 21.85 -32.94
N GLY A 97 -0.69 21.84 -34.26
CA GLY A 97 0.57 22.21 -34.92
C GLY A 97 1.11 23.57 -34.49
N ILE A 98 2.22 23.55 -33.78
CA ILE A 98 3.13 24.69 -33.72
C ILE A 98 3.93 24.71 -35.02
N ARG A 99 3.59 25.65 -35.90
CA ARG A 99 4.34 25.99 -37.10
C ARG A 99 5.67 26.61 -36.64
N LEU A 100 6.78 25.86 -36.69
CA LEU A 100 8.10 26.48 -36.56
C LEU A 100 8.32 27.41 -37.78
N PRO A 101 8.73 28.67 -37.57
CA PRO A 101 9.18 29.53 -38.65
C PRO A 101 10.56 29.11 -39.17
N ASP A 102 10.70 29.21 -40.49
CA ASP A 102 11.90 28.98 -41.31
C ASP A 102 13.13 29.71 -40.75
N ALA A 103 14.21 28.97 -40.50
CA ALA A 103 15.52 29.53 -40.18
C ALA A 103 16.48 29.20 -41.31
N ALA A 104 16.77 30.26 -42.09
CA ALA A 104 17.89 30.56 -42.98
C ALA A 104 18.94 29.48 -43.29
#